data_AF-A0A0N0JL28-F1
#
_entry.id   AF-A0A0N0JL28-F1
#
_cell.length_a   1.000
_cell.length_b   1.000
_cell.length_c   1.000
_cell.angle_alpha   90.00
_cell.angle_beta   90.00
_cell.angle_gamma   90.00
#
_symmetry.space_group_name_H-M   'P 1'
#
loop_
_entity.id
_entity.type
_entity.pdbx_description
1 polymer ?
#
loop_
_entity_poly.entity_id
_entity_poly.type
_entity_poly.pdbx_seq_one_letter_code
_entity_poly.pdbx_strand_id
1 'polypeptide(L)'
;MPSYKLPCLALALAVAASHPAVAEDSSIDLKLFGKHEIEGGLSTCHLTFWQSNKDPETDKYAYLIYMPFDQDGVPLQAVVEIGTEKIALTESARGDFDPPSRLGYRLFSSIDHETHMLVRIEEAVVTGSLQTVGKATVTVVRPDLPPFVAGAKGVIGCPGTSAPETAAAIPSEPVSDEGAAAGGPSPYTGPVGLPLAPP
;
A
#
# COMPACT_ATOMS: atom_id res chain seq x y z
N MET A 1 -64.45 1.96 -57.07
CA MET A 1 -65.15 1.40 -55.89
C MET A 1 -64.16 0.52 -55.11
N PRO A 2 -64.24 0.51 -53.76
CA PRO A 2 -63.13 0.82 -52.84
C PRO A 2 -62.37 -0.43 -52.34
N SER A 3 -61.04 -0.35 -52.09
CA SER A 3 -60.33 -0.06 -50.81
C SER A 3 -60.31 -1.22 -49.81
N TYR A 4 -59.09 -1.61 -49.38
CA TYR A 4 -58.61 -1.91 -48.01
C TYR A 4 -57.28 -2.68 -48.15
N LYS A 5 -56.13 -1.99 -48.16
CA LYS A 5 -55.28 -1.57 -47.03
C LYS A 5 -54.52 -2.71 -46.33
N LEU A 6 -53.23 -2.77 -46.68
CA LEU A 6 -52.04 -2.93 -45.83
C LEU A 6 -51.76 -4.25 -45.06
N PRO A 7 -50.46 -4.52 -44.76
CA PRO A 7 -49.86 -5.82 -44.64
C PRO A 7 -49.70 -6.26 -43.18
N CYS A 8 -49.59 -7.56 -42.93
CA CYS A 8 -49.03 -8.07 -41.68
C CYS A 8 -47.58 -8.51 -41.92
N LEU A 9 -46.66 -7.54 -41.88
CA LEU A 9 -45.25 -7.81 -41.61
C LEU A 9 -45.18 -8.20 -40.12
N ALA A 10 -44.98 -9.48 -39.84
CA ALA A 10 -44.69 -9.93 -38.49
C ALA A 10 -43.28 -9.46 -38.11
N LEU A 11 -43.21 -8.37 -37.36
CA LEU A 11 -41.98 -7.88 -36.74
C LEU A 11 -41.63 -8.84 -35.60
N ALA A 12 -40.75 -9.81 -35.86
CA ALA A 12 -40.14 -10.60 -34.81
C ALA A 12 -39.23 -9.68 -34.00
N LEU A 13 -39.70 -9.20 -32.85
CA LEU A 13 -38.83 -8.63 -31.82
C LEU A 13 -37.92 -9.75 -31.33
N ALA A 14 -36.72 -9.83 -31.90
CA ALA A 14 -35.61 -10.48 -31.24
C ALA A 14 -35.34 -9.70 -29.96
N VAL A 15 -35.84 -10.22 -28.83
CA VAL A 15 -35.39 -9.82 -27.50
C VAL A 15 -33.94 -10.24 -27.44
N ALA A 16 -33.04 -9.34 -27.83
CA ALA A 16 -31.65 -9.43 -27.45
C ALA A 16 -31.67 -9.36 -25.91
N ALA A 17 -31.58 -10.53 -25.28
CA ALA A 17 -31.26 -10.62 -23.87
C ALA A 17 -29.94 -9.87 -23.70
N SER A 18 -30.03 -8.63 -23.21
CA SER A 18 -28.89 -7.91 -22.67
C SER A 18 -28.45 -8.74 -21.47
N HIS A 19 -27.52 -9.68 -21.70
CA HIS A 19 -26.80 -10.28 -20.61
C HIS A 19 -26.26 -9.11 -19.79
N PRO A 20 -26.49 -9.07 -18.46
CA PRO A 20 -25.75 -8.14 -17.64
C PRO A 20 -24.29 -8.45 -17.93
N ALA A 21 -23.55 -7.45 -18.43
CA ALA A 21 -22.11 -7.53 -18.45
C ALA A 21 -21.71 -7.75 -16.99
N VAL A 22 -21.36 -9.00 -16.67
CA VAL A 22 -20.62 -9.30 -15.45
C VAL A 22 -19.41 -8.40 -15.57
N ALA A 23 -19.32 -7.40 -14.68
CA ALA A 23 -18.12 -6.61 -14.56
C ALA A 23 -17.00 -7.62 -14.35
N GLU A 24 -16.10 -7.76 -15.32
CA GLU A 24 -14.88 -8.52 -15.11
C GLU A 24 -14.25 -7.91 -13.87
N ASP A 25 -14.12 -8.75 -12.84
CA ASP A 25 -13.43 -8.43 -11.61
C ASP A 25 -11.99 -8.20 -12.01
N SER A 26 -11.70 -6.97 -12.38
CA SER A 26 -10.39 -6.50 -12.80
C SER A 26 -9.58 -6.16 -11.55
N SER A 27 -9.70 -7.04 -10.55
CA SER A 27 -8.79 -7.14 -9.45
C SER A 27 -7.43 -7.46 -10.06
N ILE A 28 -6.46 -6.56 -9.90
CA ILE A 28 -5.07 -6.93 -10.12
C ILE A 28 -4.83 -8.19 -9.28
N ASP A 29 -4.53 -9.30 -9.96
CA ASP A 29 -3.95 -10.47 -9.32
C ASP A 29 -2.54 -10.05 -8.88
N LEU A 30 -2.41 -9.31 -7.78
CA LEU A 30 -1.12 -9.19 -7.11
C LEU A 30 -0.80 -10.61 -6.69
N LYS A 31 0.03 -11.31 -7.47
CA LYS A 31 0.39 -12.68 -7.17
C LYS A 31 1.25 -12.62 -5.95
N LEU A 32 0.68 -13.13 -4.87
CA LEU A 32 1.30 -13.05 -3.59
C LEU A 32 2.48 -14.00 -3.59
N PHE A 33 3.59 -13.60 -3.00
CA PHE A 33 4.69 -14.54 -2.80
C PHE A 33 4.39 -15.43 -1.60
N GLY A 34 4.90 -16.66 -1.65
CA GLY A 34 5.20 -17.46 -0.48
C GLY A 34 6.60 -17.16 0.07
N LYS A 35 6.83 -17.51 1.34
CA LYS A 35 8.15 -17.40 1.99
C LYS A 35 9.27 -18.07 1.20
N HIS A 36 8.96 -19.13 0.46
CA HIS A 36 9.89 -19.88 -0.38
C HIS A 36 10.06 -19.33 -1.81
N GLU A 37 9.17 -18.43 -2.25
CA GLU A 37 9.19 -17.84 -3.59
C GLU A 37 9.98 -16.52 -3.63
N ILE A 38 10.27 -15.98 -2.44
CA ILE A 38 11.23 -14.90 -2.21
C ILE A 38 12.63 -15.48 -2.31
N GLU A 39 13.44 -14.97 -3.24
CA GLU A 39 14.80 -15.46 -3.49
C GLU A 39 15.65 -15.39 -2.22
N GLY A 40 16.15 -16.55 -1.77
CA GLY A 40 16.94 -16.66 -0.53
C GLY A 40 16.10 -16.67 0.77
N GLY A 41 14.77 -16.64 0.67
CA GLY A 41 13.87 -16.50 1.82
C GLY A 41 13.88 -15.08 2.39
N LEU A 42 13.24 -14.92 3.55
CA LEU A 42 13.27 -13.64 4.26
C LEU A 42 14.63 -13.43 4.91
N SER A 43 15.26 -12.29 4.65
CA SER A 43 16.47 -11.85 5.33
C SER A 43 16.20 -11.60 6.82
N THR A 44 17.25 -11.60 7.64
CA THR A 44 17.14 -11.30 9.08
C THR A 44 16.52 -9.94 9.35
N CYS A 45 16.80 -8.94 8.51
CA CYS A 45 16.20 -7.62 8.56
C CYS A 45 15.50 -7.35 7.24
N HIS A 46 14.21 -7.03 7.29
CA HIS A 46 13.40 -6.76 6.11
C HIS A 46 12.18 -5.90 6.43
N LEU A 47 11.56 -5.40 5.37
CA LEU A 47 10.18 -4.95 5.35
C LEU A 47 9.35 -5.98 4.58
N THR A 48 8.24 -6.42 5.17
CA THR A 48 7.22 -7.20 4.51
C THR A 48 5.84 -6.66 4.84
N PHE A 49 4.95 -6.70 3.85
CA PHE A 49 3.52 -6.60 4.09
C PHE A 49 2.85 -7.80 3.45
N TRP A 50 1.83 -8.35 4.12
CA TRP A 50 1.00 -9.43 3.62
C TRP A 50 -0.47 -9.08 3.80
N GLN A 51 -1.34 -9.75 3.06
CA GLN A 51 -2.79 -9.51 3.14
C GLN A 51 -3.31 -9.77 4.55
N SER A 52 -4.12 -8.85 5.06
CA SER A 52 -4.64 -8.88 6.44
C SER A 52 -5.45 -10.14 6.79
N ASN A 53 -6.07 -10.76 5.78
CA ASN A 53 -6.87 -11.99 5.86
C ASN A 53 -6.07 -13.27 5.53
N LYS A 54 -4.73 -13.18 5.43
CA LYS A 54 -3.81 -14.28 5.20
C LYS A 54 -2.84 -14.45 6.36
N ASP A 55 -2.37 -15.67 6.54
CA ASP A 55 -1.29 -16.03 7.44
C ASP A 55 -0.04 -16.39 6.62
N PRO A 56 1.03 -15.59 6.65
CA PRO A 56 2.21 -15.81 5.81
C PRO A 56 3.05 -17.04 6.19
N GLU A 57 2.78 -17.67 7.33
CA GLU A 57 3.45 -18.93 7.72
C GLU A 57 2.71 -20.16 7.20
N THR A 58 1.40 -20.08 6.99
CA THR A 58 0.59 -21.23 6.53
C THR A 58 0.04 -21.08 5.12
N ASP A 59 -0.27 -19.86 4.69
CA ASP A 59 -0.76 -19.59 3.34
C ASP A 59 0.42 -19.49 2.37
N LYS A 60 0.38 -20.30 1.31
CA LYS A 60 1.40 -20.29 0.25
C LYS A 60 1.55 -18.91 -0.39
N TYR A 61 0.47 -18.15 -0.47
CA TYR A 61 0.37 -16.89 -1.20
C TYR A 61 -0.20 -15.84 -0.23
N ALA A 62 0.68 -15.02 0.36
CA ALA A 62 0.29 -14.03 1.37
C ALA A 62 0.95 -12.65 1.20
N TYR A 63 2.21 -12.61 0.79
CA TYR A 63 2.99 -11.36 0.75
C TYR A 63 2.59 -10.46 -0.41
N LEU A 64 2.44 -9.17 -0.11
CA LEU A 64 2.16 -8.09 -1.06
C LEU A 64 3.43 -7.37 -1.52
N ILE A 65 4.42 -7.25 -0.63
CA ILE A 65 5.73 -6.63 -0.92
C ILE A 65 6.77 -7.19 0.03
N TYR A 66 7.97 -7.38 -0.48
CA TYR A 66 9.16 -7.72 0.29
C TYR A 66 10.31 -6.77 -0.06
N MET A 67 11.01 -6.29 0.95
CA MET A 67 12.21 -5.48 0.78
C MET A 67 13.26 -5.90 1.83
N PRO A 68 14.37 -6.52 1.43
CA PRO A 68 15.44 -6.84 2.37
C PRO A 68 16.20 -5.58 2.78
N PHE A 69 16.79 -5.62 3.98
CA PHE A 69 17.84 -4.70 4.39
C PHE A 69 19.19 -5.42 4.34
N ASP A 70 20.25 -4.71 4.00
CA ASP A 70 21.61 -5.23 4.12
C ASP A 70 22.10 -5.23 5.59
N GLN A 71 23.37 -5.59 5.80
CA GLN A 71 23.95 -5.70 7.14
C GLN A 71 24.03 -4.37 7.89
N ASP A 72 24.04 -3.25 7.16
CA ASP A 72 24.08 -1.90 7.71
C ASP A 72 22.66 -1.30 7.89
N GLY A 73 21.63 -2.08 7.58
CA GLY A 73 20.23 -1.65 7.65
C GLY A 73 19.78 -0.81 6.46
N VAL A 74 20.56 -0.77 5.38
CA VAL A 74 20.22 -0.03 4.16
C VAL A 74 19.17 -0.80 3.37
N PRO A 75 18.07 -0.15 2.91
CA PRO A 75 17.08 -0.80 2.06
C PRO A 75 17.68 -1.23 0.73
N LEU A 76 17.54 -2.51 0.43
CA LEU A 76 17.75 -3.04 -0.91
C LEU A 76 16.47 -2.87 -1.74
N GLN A 77 16.50 -3.33 -2.98
CA GLN A 77 15.35 -3.19 -3.87
C GLN A 77 14.15 -3.98 -3.35
N ALA A 78 13.00 -3.33 -3.26
CA ALA A 78 11.74 -3.98 -2.94
C ALA A 78 11.24 -4.76 -4.15
N VAL A 79 10.45 -5.80 -3.93
CA VAL A 79 9.89 -6.63 -4.99
C VAL A 79 8.39 -6.84 -4.74
N VAL A 80 7.60 -6.68 -5.81
CA VAL A 80 6.17 -7.04 -5.89
C VAL A 80 5.98 -8.00 -7.07
N GLU A 81 5.00 -8.90 -7.00
CA GLU A 81 4.59 -9.72 -8.14
C GLU A 81 3.15 -9.40 -8.53
N ILE A 82 2.96 -9.04 -9.79
CA ILE A 82 1.68 -8.64 -10.36
C ILE A 82 1.43 -9.53 -11.57
N GLY A 83 0.37 -10.33 -11.52
CA GLY A 83 0.05 -11.34 -12.54
C GLY A 83 1.13 -12.41 -12.60
N THR A 84 2.09 -12.27 -13.52
CA THR A 84 3.26 -13.15 -13.66
C THR A 84 4.58 -12.37 -13.65
N GLU A 85 4.51 -11.06 -13.45
CA GLU A 85 5.66 -10.15 -13.52
C GLU A 85 6.19 -9.88 -12.13
N LYS A 86 7.48 -10.15 -11.90
CA LYS A 86 8.20 -9.66 -10.73
C LYS A 86 8.74 -8.27 -11.04
N ILE A 87 8.28 -7.29 -10.29
CA ILE A 87 8.60 -5.88 -10.50
C ILE A 87 9.43 -5.42 -9.32
N ALA A 88 10.57 -4.84 -9.66
CA ALA A 88 11.48 -4.28 -8.68
C ALA A 88 11.10 -2.80 -8.43
N LEU A 89 11.00 -2.43 -7.16
CA LEU A 89 10.55 -1.12 -6.70
C LEU A 89 11.59 -0.48 -5.79
N THR A 90 11.64 0.86 -5.80
CA THR A 90 12.42 1.66 -4.87
C THR A 90 11.47 2.50 -4.03
N GLU A 91 11.77 2.66 -2.73
CA GLU A 91 11.05 3.59 -1.87
C GLU A 91 11.36 5.03 -2.31
N SER A 92 10.36 5.71 -2.87
CA SER A 92 10.50 7.05 -3.46
C SER A 92 10.04 8.16 -2.52
N ALA A 93 9.16 7.84 -1.57
CA ALA A 93 8.77 8.77 -0.52
C ALA A 93 8.36 8.04 0.75
N ARG A 94 8.57 8.71 1.89
CA ARG A 94 8.12 8.26 3.20
C ARG A 94 7.59 9.46 3.96
N GLY A 95 6.43 9.29 4.60
CA GLY A 95 5.93 10.19 5.61
C GLY A 95 5.99 9.48 6.96
N ASP A 96 6.85 9.98 7.83
CA ASP A 96 7.06 9.40 9.14
C ASP A 96 6.00 9.84 10.15
N PHE A 97 5.94 9.07 11.23
CA PHE A 97 5.07 9.22 12.37
C PHE A 97 5.36 10.49 13.15
N ASP A 98 4.33 11.29 13.46
CA ASP A 98 4.37 12.35 14.48
C ASP A 98 3.36 11.99 15.60
N PRO A 99 3.74 12.04 16.90
CA PRO A 99 2.80 11.77 18.00
C PRO A 99 1.61 12.75 17.98
N PRO A 100 0.41 12.35 18.46
CA PRO A 100 0.17 11.15 19.26
C PRO A 100 -0.27 9.90 18.49
N SER A 101 -0.71 9.99 17.23
CA SER A 101 -0.96 8.81 16.36
C SER A 101 -1.64 9.22 15.06
N ARG A 102 -0.90 9.52 13.98
CA ARG A 102 -1.47 9.54 12.63
C ARG A 102 -0.49 9.05 11.56
N LEU A 103 -0.85 7.92 10.96
CA LEU A 103 -0.70 7.59 9.54
C LEU A 103 0.72 7.76 8.96
N GLY A 104 1.59 6.79 9.21
CA GLY A 104 2.80 6.65 8.40
C GLY A 104 2.44 6.23 6.98
N TYR A 105 3.16 6.70 5.99
CA TYR A 105 3.02 6.19 4.62
C TYR A 105 4.38 5.95 3.98
N ARG A 106 4.39 5.00 3.05
CA ARG A 106 5.54 4.68 2.21
C ARG A 106 5.06 4.58 0.78
N LEU A 107 5.78 5.22 -0.12
CA LEU A 107 5.55 5.14 -1.55
C LEU A 107 6.72 4.40 -2.18
N PHE A 108 6.41 3.36 -2.93
CA PHE A 108 7.34 2.61 -3.75
C PHE A 108 7.03 2.86 -5.22
N SER A 109 8.05 2.88 -6.08
CA SER A 109 7.88 3.08 -7.52
C SER A 109 8.88 2.23 -8.30
N SER A 110 8.46 1.71 -9.45
CA SER A 110 9.35 1.08 -10.43
C SER A 110 10.27 2.11 -11.07
N ILE A 111 11.36 1.65 -11.69
CA ILE A 111 12.36 2.52 -12.31
C ILE A 111 11.83 3.34 -13.49
N ASP A 112 10.85 2.79 -14.21
CA ASP A 112 10.14 3.43 -15.32
C ASP A 112 8.98 4.32 -14.85
N HIS A 113 8.67 4.33 -13.55
CA HIS A 113 7.53 5.03 -12.94
C HIS A 113 6.16 4.58 -13.45
N GLU A 114 6.04 3.37 -14.01
CA GLU A 114 4.76 2.83 -14.46
C GLU A 114 4.02 2.10 -13.33
N THR A 115 4.73 1.58 -12.34
CA THR A 115 4.14 0.90 -11.17
C THR A 115 4.39 1.70 -9.91
N HIS A 116 3.32 2.03 -9.19
CA HIS A 116 3.39 2.66 -7.88
C HIS A 116 2.68 1.83 -6.83
N MET A 117 3.28 1.70 -5.66
CA MET A 117 2.66 1.09 -4.49
C MET A 117 2.70 2.06 -3.31
N LEU A 118 1.52 2.42 -2.80
CA LEU A 118 1.36 3.17 -1.56
C LEU A 118 1.01 2.22 -0.43
N VAL A 119 1.81 2.26 0.64
CA VAL A 119 1.51 1.59 1.90
C VAL A 119 1.14 2.65 2.92
N ARG A 120 -0.13 2.67 3.34
CA ARG A 120 -0.62 3.51 4.43
C ARG A 120 -0.67 2.68 5.71
N ILE A 121 0.18 2.99 6.67
CA ILE A 121 0.26 2.32 7.97
C ILE A 121 -0.70 3.02 8.93
N GLU A 122 -1.67 2.29 9.45
CA GLU A 122 -2.72 2.83 10.33
C GLU A 122 -2.43 2.50 11.80
N GLU A 123 -1.93 1.29 12.07
CA GLU A 123 -1.62 0.81 13.42
C GLU A 123 -0.31 0.02 13.41
N ALA A 124 0.63 0.44 14.24
CA ALA A 124 1.89 -0.26 14.42
C ALA A 124 2.40 -0.12 15.85
N VAL A 125 3.11 -1.15 16.33
CA VAL A 125 3.81 -1.17 17.61
C VAL A 125 5.30 -1.24 17.31
N VAL A 126 6.09 -0.39 17.99
CA VAL A 126 7.54 -0.40 17.89
C VAL A 126 8.10 -1.08 19.13
N THR A 127 9.00 -2.05 18.93
CA THR A 127 9.71 -2.77 19.99
C THR A 127 11.18 -2.90 19.59
N GLY A 128 12.04 -2.09 20.20
CA GLY A 128 13.45 -1.99 19.79
C GLY A 128 13.58 -1.52 18.35
N SER A 129 14.25 -2.32 17.52
CA SER A 129 14.43 -2.08 16.08
C SER A 129 13.36 -2.72 15.19
N LEU A 130 12.34 -3.33 15.79
CA LEU A 130 11.24 -3.97 15.07
C LEU A 130 9.98 -3.13 15.18
N GLN A 131 9.35 -2.87 14.04
CA GLN A 131 8.01 -2.33 13.95
C GLN A 131 7.06 -3.42 13.45
N THR A 132 6.10 -3.78 14.28
CA THR A 132 5.02 -4.71 13.93
C THR A 132 3.79 -3.91 13.52
N VAL A 133 3.36 -4.07 12.27
CA VAL A 133 2.19 -3.39 11.72
C VAL A 133 0.96 -4.28 11.85
N GLY A 134 0.04 -3.86 12.73
CA GLY A 134 -1.24 -4.55 12.94
C GLY A 134 -2.29 -4.20 11.89
N LYS A 135 -2.18 -3.01 11.31
CA LYS A 135 -3.11 -2.53 10.28
C LYS A 135 -2.45 -1.57 9.29
N ALA A 136 -2.59 -1.89 8.02
CA ALA A 136 -2.20 -1.04 6.90
C ALA A 136 -3.17 -1.21 5.74
N THR A 137 -3.14 -0.26 4.81
CA THR A 137 -3.78 -0.36 3.51
C THR A 137 -2.71 -0.26 2.44
N VAL A 138 -2.65 -1.24 1.54
CA VAL A 138 -1.78 -1.24 0.36
C VAL A 138 -2.61 -0.87 -0.85
N THR A 139 -2.12 0.08 -1.64
CA THR A 139 -2.71 0.46 -2.93
C THR A 139 -1.65 0.33 -4.01
N VAL A 140 -1.98 -0.35 -5.11
CA VAL A 140 -1.10 -0.51 -6.26
C VAL A 140 -1.78 0.10 -7.48
N VAL A 141 -1.04 0.93 -8.21
CA VAL A 141 -1.50 1.64 -9.40
C VAL A 141 -0.53 1.36 -10.54
N ARG A 142 -1.10 1.00 -11.70
CA ARG A 142 -0.42 0.87 -12.99
C ARG A 142 -1.32 1.40 -14.11
N PRO A 143 -0.78 1.93 -15.21
CA PRO A 143 -1.60 2.50 -16.28
C PRO A 143 -2.43 1.46 -17.05
N ASP A 144 -1.98 0.21 -17.10
CA ASP A 144 -2.61 -0.89 -17.85
C ASP A 144 -3.64 -1.69 -17.05
N LEU A 145 -3.80 -1.41 -15.74
CA LEU A 145 -4.63 -2.18 -14.84
C LEU A 145 -5.42 -1.29 -13.87
N PRO A 146 -6.66 -1.66 -13.48
CA PRO A 146 -7.38 -0.92 -12.46
C PRO A 146 -6.66 -0.91 -11.12
N PRO A 147 -6.73 0.17 -10.32
CA PRO A 147 -6.07 0.22 -9.02
C PRO A 147 -6.48 -0.93 -8.11
N PHE A 148 -5.50 -1.55 -7.46
CA PHE A 148 -5.73 -2.59 -6.47
C PHE A 148 -5.58 -2.05 -5.06
N VAL A 149 -6.48 -2.46 -4.17
CA VAL A 149 -6.48 -2.03 -2.77
C VAL A 149 -6.69 -3.25 -1.87
N ALA A 150 -5.82 -3.42 -0.88
CA ALA A 150 -5.94 -4.49 0.11
C ALA A 150 -5.57 -4.01 1.52
N GLY A 151 -6.31 -4.51 2.52
CA GLY A 151 -5.87 -4.41 3.91
C GLY A 151 -4.67 -5.32 4.15
N ALA A 152 -3.68 -4.85 4.90
CA ALA A 152 -2.42 -5.53 5.13
C ALA A 152 -1.99 -5.52 6.60
N LYS A 153 -1.15 -6.49 6.94
CA LYS A 153 -0.31 -6.56 8.14
C LYS A 153 1.14 -6.63 7.70
N GLY A 154 2.08 -6.36 8.60
CA GLY A 154 3.48 -6.30 8.20
C GLY A 154 4.49 -6.29 9.33
N VAL A 155 5.75 -6.42 8.96
CA VAL A 155 6.89 -6.14 9.83
C VAL A 155 7.90 -5.27 9.10
N ILE A 156 8.57 -4.40 9.84
CA ILE A 156 9.66 -3.55 9.34
C ILE A 156 10.77 -3.62 10.38
N GLY A 157 11.96 -4.07 9.97
CA GLY A 157 13.13 -4.16 10.84
C GLY A 157 13.64 -5.60 10.94
N CYS A 158 14.26 -5.94 12.08
CA CYS A 158 14.93 -7.22 12.29
C CYS A 158 14.12 -8.14 13.22
N PRO A 159 13.18 -8.96 12.70
CA PRO A 159 12.43 -9.90 13.52
C PRO A 159 13.35 -10.90 14.25
N GLY A 160 13.10 -11.11 15.54
CA GLY A 160 13.86 -12.05 16.37
C GLY A 160 15.05 -11.46 17.13
N THR A 161 15.46 -10.22 16.84
CA THR A 161 16.35 -9.46 17.72
C THR A 161 15.52 -8.70 18.74
N SER A 162 15.30 -9.31 19.90
CA SER A 162 14.86 -8.56 21.08
C SER A 162 15.96 -7.54 21.41
N ALA A 163 15.66 -6.25 21.37
CA ALA A 163 16.58 -5.27 21.94
C ALA A 163 16.82 -5.60 23.42
N PRO A 164 18.05 -5.51 23.95
CA PRO A 164 18.24 -5.60 25.39
C PRO A 164 17.41 -4.47 26.03
N GLU A 165 16.56 -4.88 26.97
CA GLU A 165 15.77 -4.00 27.80
C GLU A 165 16.74 -3.17 28.66
N THR A 166 17.11 -1.98 28.19
CA THR A 166 17.74 -0.99 29.06
C THR A 166 16.65 -0.36 29.92
N ALA A 167 16.12 -1.16 30.86
CA ALA A 167 15.43 -0.65 32.02
C ALA A 167 16.48 -0.15 33.02
N ALA A 168 16.89 1.11 32.85
CA ALA A 168 17.44 1.89 33.95
C ALA A 168 16.56 3.13 34.08
N ALA A 169 15.56 3.03 34.95
CA ALA A 169 14.86 4.17 35.50
C ALA A 169 15.89 5.11 36.12
N ILE A 170 15.97 6.34 35.62
CA ILE A 170 16.59 7.44 36.37
C ILE A 170 15.43 8.32 36.87
N PRO A 171 15.35 8.61 38.18
CA PRO A 171 14.29 9.41 38.76
C PRO A 171 14.19 10.80 38.15
N SER A 172 12.94 11.26 38.03
CA SER A 172 12.55 12.60 37.64
C SER A 172 13.01 13.63 38.69
N GLU A 173 13.67 14.70 38.25
CA GLU A 173 13.62 15.99 38.94
C GLU A 173 13.35 17.11 37.92
N PRO A 174 12.50 18.10 38.26
CA PRO A 174 12.00 19.09 37.32
C PRO A 174 12.91 20.32 37.26
N VAL A 175 13.14 20.88 36.07
CA VAL A 175 13.59 22.27 35.95
C VAL A 175 12.83 22.97 34.83
N SER A 176 12.38 24.16 35.21
CA SER A 176 11.43 25.10 34.65
C SER A 176 11.53 25.49 33.18
N ASP A 177 10.34 25.69 32.63
CA ASP A 177 9.88 26.79 31.77
C ASP A 177 10.79 28.04 31.78
N GLU A 178 11.25 28.47 30.60
CA GLU A 178 11.17 29.85 30.07
C GLU A 178 11.99 29.97 28.76
N GLY A 179 11.33 30.18 27.62
CA GLY A 179 12.04 30.31 26.33
C GLY A 179 11.16 30.38 25.09
N ALA A 180 10.39 31.45 25.00
CA ALA A 180 9.48 31.88 23.92
C ALA A 180 9.80 31.49 22.46
N ALA A 181 8.75 31.01 21.79
CA ALA A 181 8.19 31.45 20.51
C ALA A 181 9.13 31.84 19.35
N ALA A 182 9.04 31.08 18.27
CA ALA A 182 8.96 31.65 16.92
C ALA A 182 8.06 30.76 16.05
N GLY A 183 6.80 31.18 15.93
CA GLY A 183 5.87 30.66 14.95
C GLY A 183 6.28 31.12 13.55
N GLY A 184 6.43 30.17 12.64
CA GLY A 184 6.42 30.43 11.19
C GLY A 184 5.19 29.76 10.59
N PRO A 185 4.38 30.45 9.77
CA PRO A 185 3.21 29.86 9.15
C PRO A 185 3.63 28.83 8.09
N SER A 186 3.13 27.60 8.22
CA SER A 186 3.17 26.58 7.17
C SER A 186 2.15 26.95 6.07
N PRO A 187 2.56 27.24 4.82
CA PRO A 187 1.62 27.60 3.77
C PRO A 187 1.34 26.38 2.90
N TYR A 188 0.61 25.40 3.43
CA TYR A 188 -0.04 24.41 2.58
C TYR A 188 -1.55 24.47 2.78
N THR A 189 -2.23 25.18 1.89
CA THR A 189 -3.69 25.08 1.73
C THR A 189 -3.94 24.36 0.42
N GLY A 190 -4.12 23.05 0.49
CA GLY A 190 -4.62 22.24 -0.62
C GLY A 190 -5.98 22.73 -1.12
N PRO A 191 -6.41 22.33 -2.33
CA PRO A 191 -7.15 23.23 -3.20
C PRO A 191 -8.65 23.24 -2.90
N VAL A 192 -9.26 24.42 -2.96
CA VAL A 192 -10.61 24.55 -3.51
C VAL A 192 -10.53 25.48 -4.71
N GLY A 193 -10.57 24.89 -5.90
CA GLY A 193 -10.61 25.59 -7.19
C GLY A 193 -9.26 26.09 -7.68
N LEU A 194 -8.57 25.27 -8.47
CA LEU A 194 -7.51 25.72 -9.38
C LEU A 194 -8.03 26.93 -10.20
N PRO A 195 -7.29 28.05 -10.21
CA PRO A 195 -6.37 28.23 -11.33
C PRO A 195 -4.95 28.59 -10.86
N LEU A 196 -3.98 27.92 -11.48
CA LEU A 196 -2.58 28.34 -11.45
C LEU A 196 -2.43 29.53 -12.42
N ALA A 197 -2.00 30.68 -11.87
CA ALA A 197 -1.53 31.93 -12.52
C ALA A 197 -2.64 32.89 -13.07
N PRO A 198 -2.36 34.13 -13.59
CA PRO A 198 -1.10 34.91 -13.74
C PRO A 198 -1.32 36.44 -13.36
N PRO A 199 -0.62 37.52 -13.84
CA PRO A 199 0.12 37.74 -15.10
C PRO A 199 1.61 37.42 -15.07
#